data_AF-B2IHY9-F1
#
_entry.id   AF-B2IHY9-F1
#
_cell.length_a   1.000
_cell.length_b   1.000
_cell.length_c   1.000
_cell.angle_alpha   90.00
_cell.angle_beta   90.00
_cell.angle_gamma   90.00
#
_symmetry.space_group_name_H-M   'P 1'
#
loop_
_entity.id
_entity.type
_entity.pdbx_description
1 polymer ?
#
loop_
_entity_poly.entity_id
_entity_poly.type
_entity_poly.pdbx_seq_one_letter_code
_entity_poly.pdbx_strand_id
1 'polypeptide(L)'
;MNEPLPATTPLSPPSIRGREVCPPTVWKPDRVGECLIAAFATLDRCPKSHGPQGHRNAWPSMTPGADETSDKPADKLRNKKPQPSARELTHMEAAFEWLRLLHGEDQVTAQMISHWALNVARRRSVKILCQRQGWALPTFYRKRTSGLAYLANYLNAKAYPLF
;
A
#
# COMPACT_ATOMS: atom_id res chain seq x y z
N MET A 1 81.93 15.54 -9.34
CA MET A 1 80.81 16.18 -8.60
C MET A 1 79.55 15.89 -9.38
N ASN A 2 78.70 15.00 -8.85
CA ASN A 2 77.33 14.76 -9.32
C ASN A 2 76.61 14.02 -8.17
N GLU A 3 75.91 14.77 -7.34
CA GLU A 3 74.95 14.25 -6.36
C GLU A 3 73.61 13.95 -7.07
N PRO A 4 73.03 12.75 -6.93
CA PRO A 4 71.67 12.51 -7.41
C PRO A 4 70.63 12.98 -6.38
N LEU A 5 69.70 13.82 -6.84
CA LEU A 5 68.53 14.34 -6.12
C LEU A 5 67.61 13.19 -5.61
N PRO A 6 67.00 13.32 -4.42
CA PRO A 6 66.03 12.33 -3.94
C PRO A 6 64.68 12.45 -4.66
N ALA A 7 64.11 11.27 -4.96
CA ALA A 7 62.87 11.06 -5.69
C ALA A 7 61.67 11.81 -5.07
N THR A 8 60.94 12.52 -5.91
CA THR A 8 59.63 13.13 -5.60
C THR A 8 58.60 12.04 -5.33
N THR A 9 58.20 11.89 -4.07
CA THR A 9 57.04 11.09 -3.66
C THR A 9 55.76 11.68 -4.27
N PRO A 10 54.93 10.94 -5.01
CA PRO A 10 53.64 11.46 -5.45
C PRO A 10 52.68 11.53 -4.26
N LEU A 11 52.26 12.76 -3.94
CA LEU A 11 51.14 13.06 -3.06
C LEU A 11 49.91 12.26 -3.51
N SER A 12 49.50 11.31 -2.67
CA SER A 12 48.20 10.66 -2.80
C SER A 12 47.10 11.70 -2.61
N PRO A 13 46.08 11.76 -3.47
CA PRO A 13 44.95 12.64 -3.24
C PRO A 13 44.23 12.22 -1.94
N PRO A 14 43.73 13.17 -1.14
CA PRO A 14 42.94 12.84 0.02
C PRO A 14 41.72 12.06 -0.47
N SER A 15 41.63 10.81 -0.02
CA SER A 15 40.45 9.97 -0.16
C SER A 15 39.28 10.73 0.43
N ILE A 16 38.48 11.35 -0.44
CA ILE A 16 37.22 11.99 -0.09
C ILE A 16 36.36 10.84 0.40
N ARG A 17 36.40 10.61 1.72
CA ARG A 17 35.52 9.69 2.41
C ARG A 17 34.13 10.00 1.89
N GLY A 18 33.52 9.00 1.26
CA GLY A 18 32.17 9.09 0.74
C GLY A 18 31.31 9.73 1.80
N ARG A 19 30.91 10.97 1.54
CA ARG A 19 29.80 11.58 2.25
C ARG A 19 28.67 10.61 1.98
N GLU A 20 28.28 9.82 2.98
CA GLU A 20 27.02 9.09 2.92
C GLU A 20 25.95 10.16 2.81
N VAL A 21 25.60 10.49 1.57
CA VAL A 21 24.42 11.26 1.26
C VAL A 21 23.31 10.33 1.70
N CYS A 22 22.75 10.57 2.89
CA CYS A 22 21.44 10.03 3.23
C CYS A 22 20.57 10.25 1.98
N PRO A 23 20.13 9.19 1.30
CA PRO A 23 19.49 9.34 0.01
C PRO A 23 18.31 10.28 0.21
N PRO A 24 18.14 11.29 -0.66
CA PRO A 24 17.06 12.24 -0.47
C PRO A 24 15.75 11.44 -0.35
N THR A 25 15.05 11.71 0.75
CA THR A 25 13.82 11.08 1.25
C THR A 25 12.66 11.35 0.30
N VAL A 26 12.78 10.89 -0.96
CA VAL A 26 11.90 11.23 -2.08
C VAL A 26 10.97 10.06 -2.36
N TRP A 27 9.68 10.36 -2.47
CA TRP A 27 8.68 9.41 -2.92
C TRP A 27 8.96 8.99 -4.36
N LYS A 28 9.17 7.69 -4.54
CA LYS A 28 9.21 7.05 -5.86
C LYS A 28 7.84 6.46 -6.20
N PRO A 29 7.44 6.42 -7.48
CA PRO A 29 6.16 5.86 -7.90
C PRO A 29 5.95 4.41 -7.41
N ASP A 30 7.01 3.60 -7.45
CA ASP A 30 6.96 2.22 -6.98
C ASP A 30 6.68 2.13 -5.48
N ARG A 31 7.32 3.01 -4.69
CA ARG A 31 7.12 3.07 -3.23
C ARG A 31 5.70 3.50 -2.87
N VAL A 32 5.14 4.46 -3.60
CA VAL A 32 3.73 4.84 -3.45
C VAL A 32 2.82 3.64 -3.74
N GLY A 33 3.12 2.88 -4.80
CA GLY A 33 2.41 1.65 -5.14
C GLY A 33 2.47 0.60 -4.03
N GLU A 34 3.64 0.37 -3.44
CA GLU A 34 3.83 -0.53 -2.29
C GLU A 34 2.99 -0.11 -1.08
N CYS A 35 2.99 1.19 -0.75
CA CYS A 35 2.18 1.74 0.34
C CYS A 35 0.69 1.54 0.11
N LEU A 36 0.21 1.74 -1.13
CA LEU A 36 -1.20 1.48 -1.48
C LEU A 36 -1.55 0.00 -1.35
N ILE A 37 -0.69 -0.91 -1.81
CA ILE A 37 -0.90 -2.36 -1.65
C ILE A 37 -0.93 -2.73 -0.15
N ALA A 38 -0.01 -2.19 0.64
CA ALA A 38 0.03 -2.40 2.08
C ALA A 38 -1.24 -1.88 2.77
N ALA A 39 -1.76 -0.71 2.36
CA ALA A 39 -3.01 -0.15 2.87
C ALA A 39 -4.20 -1.08 2.63
N PHE A 40 -4.36 -1.63 1.41
CA PHE A 40 -5.42 -2.61 1.13
C PHE A 40 -5.22 -3.94 1.86
N ALA A 41 -3.98 -4.37 2.08
CA ALA A 41 -3.67 -5.55 2.88
C ALA A 41 -4.00 -5.33 4.37
N THR A 42 -3.82 -4.12 4.88
CA THR A 42 -4.25 -3.70 6.22
C THR A 42 -5.77 -3.67 6.32
N LEU A 43 -6.47 -3.10 5.32
CA LEU A 43 -7.93 -3.09 5.26
C LEU A 43 -8.54 -4.51 5.30
N ASP A 44 -7.95 -5.47 4.59
CA ASP A 44 -8.41 -6.88 4.62
C ASP A 44 -8.22 -7.57 5.99
N ARG A 45 -7.35 -7.02 6.86
CA ARG A 45 -7.14 -7.47 8.24
C ARG A 45 -8.06 -6.77 9.26
N CYS A 46 -8.59 -5.61 8.92
CA CYS A 46 -9.54 -4.92 9.78
C CYS A 46 -10.80 -5.80 9.99
N PRO A 47 -11.38 -5.80 11.20
CA PRO A 47 -12.66 -6.46 11.40
C PRO A 47 -13.67 -5.83 10.44
N LYS A 48 -14.32 -6.67 9.62
CA LYS A 48 -15.49 -6.20 8.87
C LYS A 48 -16.49 -5.74 9.91
N SER A 49 -16.99 -4.51 9.80
CA SER A 49 -18.06 -4.00 10.65
C SER A 49 -19.25 -4.95 10.51
N HIS A 50 -19.36 -5.91 11.42
CA HIS A 50 -20.60 -6.62 11.64
C HIS A 50 -21.49 -5.53 12.23
N GLY A 51 -22.58 -5.17 11.53
CA GLY A 51 -23.61 -4.32 12.13
C GLY A 51 -24.04 -4.92 13.48
N PRO A 52 -24.71 -4.14 14.36
CA PRO A 52 -25.12 -4.61 15.67
C PRO A 52 -25.74 -5.99 15.52
N GLN A 53 -25.04 -7.00 16.06
CA GLN A 53 -25.54 -8.36 16.11
C GLN A 53 -26.85 -8.22 16.89
N GLY A 54 -27.98 -8.39 16.21
CA GLY A 54 -29.31 -8.12 16.77
C GLY A 54 -29.39 -8.71 18.17
N HIS A 55 -29.96 -7.94 19.10
CA HIS A 55 -30.06 -8.30 20.52
C HIS A 55 -30.43 -9.78 20.66
N ARG A 56 -29.43 -10.62 20.97
CA ARG A 56 -29.67 -12.04 21.20
C ARG A 56 -30.35 -12.07 22.55
N ASN A 57 -31.68 -12.16 22.55
CA ASN A 57 -32.50 -12.25 23.76
C ASN A 57 -31.86 -13.28 24.69
N ALA A 58 -31.31 -12.82 25.81
CA ALA A 58 -30.80 -13.68 26.88
C ALA A 58 -31.93 -14.27 27.75
N TRP A 59 -33.15 -14.30 27.21
CA TRP A 59 -34.31 -14.85 27.88
C TRP A 59 -34.39 -16.35 27.57
N PRO A 60 -34.52 -17.22 28.59
CA PRO A 60 -34.71 -18.64 28.37
C PRO A 60 -35.92 -18.88 27.48
N SER A 61 -35.75 -19.68 26.42
CA SER A 61 -36.78 -20.01 25.44
C SER A 61 -37.96 -20.73 26.08
N MET A 62 -39.06 -20.02 26.34
CA MET A 62 -40.37 -20.61 26.60
C MET A 62 -41.28 -20.44 25.38
N THR A 63 -40.87 -20.92 24.21
CA THR A 63 -41.78 -21.19 23.09
C THR A 63 -41.16 -22.23 22.15
N PRO A 64 -41.75 -23.43 22.02
CA PRO A 64 -41.37 -24.37 20.97
C PRO A 64 -42.06 -23.94 19.67
N GLY A 65 -41.30 -23.44 18.69
CA GLY A 65 -41.86 -23.21 17.35
C GLY A 65 -41.29 -22.06 16.52
N ALA A 66 -40.12 -21.50 16.84
CA ALA A 66 -39.53 -20.44 16.03
C ALA A 66 -38.02 -20.60 15.91
N ASP A 67 -37.54 -21.69 15.32
CA ASP A 67 -36.13 -21.79 14.92
C ASP A 67 -35.97 -22.67 13.68
N GLU A 68 -36.35 -22.14 12.52
CA GLU A 68 -36.01 -22.72 11.22
C GLU A 68 -35.25 -21.73 10.33
N THR A 69 -34.39 -20.92 10.95
CA THR A 69 -33.32 -20.21 10.23
C THR A 69 -32.03 -20.34 11.01
N SER A 70 -31.58 -21.58 11.19
CA SER A 70 -30.26 -21.83 11.75
C SER A 70 -29.20 -21.43 10.73
N ASP A 71 -28.72 -20.20 10.91
CA ASP A 71 -27.46 -19.69 10.43
C ASP A 71 -26.41 -20.80 10.39
N LYS A 72 -25.90 -21.08 9.19
CA LYS A 72 -24.69 -21.88 9.04
C LYS A 72 -23.61 -21.25 9.91
N PRO A 73 -22.96 -22.01 10.81
CA PRO A 73 -21.88 -21.46 11.60
C PRO A 73 -20.76 -21.06 10.64
N ALA A 74 -20.58 -19.75 10.44
CA ALA A 74 -19.42 -19.15 9.78
C ALA A 74 -18.19 -19.26 10.69
N ASP A 75 -17.98 -20.45 11.25
CA ASP A 75 -16.89 -20.76 12.17
C ASP A 75 -16.01 -21.81 11.51
N LYS A 76 -15.31 -21.36 10.46
CA LYS A 76 -14.04 -21.97 10.08
C LYS A 76 -12.98 -20.95 10.36
N LEU A 77 -12.41 -21.05 11.55
CA LEU A 77 -11.04 -20.66 11.91
C LEU A 77 -10.32 -19.93 10.77
N ARG A 78 -10.68 -18.67 10.55
CA ARG A 78 -9.93 -17.83 9.63
C ARG A 78 -8.68 -17.50 10.41
N ASN A 79 -7.60 -18.24 10.15
CA ASN A 79 -6.25 -17.98 10.69
C ASN A 79 -6.13 -16.49 10.96
N LYS A 80 -6.27 -16.11 12.24
CA LYS A 80 -6.46 -14.71 12.63
C LYS A 80 -5.14 -14.03 12.34
N LYS A 81 -5.02 -13.46 11.13
CA LYS A 81 -3.94 -12.52 10.84
C LYS A 81 -3.98 -11.50 11.98
N PRO A 82 -2.83 -11.17 12.58
CA PRO A 82 -2.80 -10.24 13.69
C PRO A 82 -3.52 -8.96 13.29
N GLN A 83 -4.29 -8.40 14.23
CA GLN A 83 -4.95 -7.13 14.02
C GLN A 83 -3.90 -6.08 13.63
N PRO A 84 -4.27 -5.13 12.75
CA PRO A 84 -3.34 -4.10 12.34
C PRO A 84 -2.97 -3.21 13.53
N SER A 85 -1.70 -2.84 13.60
CA SER A 85 -1.19 -1.87 14.58
C SER A 85 -1.71 -0.46 14.29
N ALA A 86 -1.69 0.41 15.31
CA ALA A 86 -2.09 1.82 15.15
C ALA A 86 -1.29 2.52 14.03
N ARG A 87 0.01 2.24 13.91
CA ARG A 87 0.86 2.79 12.85
C ARG A 87 0.43 2.33 11.45
N GLU A 88 0.09 1.04 11.31
CA GLU A 88 -0.42 0.51 10.03
C GLU A 88 -1.77 1.13 9.65
N LEU A 89 -2.62 1.45 10.62
CA LEU A 89 -3.88 2.16 10.40
C LEU A 89 -3.64 3.60 9.93
N THR A 90 -2.74 4.34 10.59
CA THR A 90 -2.38 5.71 10.16
C THR A 90 -1.80 5.72 8.74
N HIS A 91 -0.92 4.77 8.42
CA HIS A 91 -0.37 4.64 7.07
C HIS A 91 -1.46 4.29 6.04
N MET A 92 -2.41 3.43 6.41
CA MET A 92 -3.55 3.06 5.56
C MET A 92 -4.45 4.28 5.28
N GLU A 93 -4.78 5.06 6.29
CA GLU A 93 -5.59 6.28 6.16
C GLU A 93 -4.89 7.31 5.26
N ALA A 94 -3.59 7.54 5.47
CA ALA A 94 -2.81 8.42 4.61
C ALA A 94 -2.82 7.96 3.15
N ALA A 95 -2.62 6.66 2.90
CA ALA A 95 -2.61 6.09 1.56
C ALA A 95 -3.98 6.20 0.86
N PHE A 96 -5.09 6.07 1.60
CA PHE A 96 -6.43 6.26 1.04
C PHE A 96 -6.74 7.73 0.74
N GLU A 97 -6.20 8.67 1.52
CA GLU A 97 -6.32 10.09 1.18
C GLU A 97 -5.62 10.41 -0.14
N TRP A 98 -4.48 9.78 -0.44
CA TRP A 98 -3.82 9.94 -1.74
C TRP A 98 -4.70 9.46 -2.90
N LEU A 99 -5.42 8.35 -2.72
CA LEU A 99 -6.39 7.88 -3.73
C LEU A 99 -7.55 8.86 -3.89
N ARG A 100 -8.00 9.49 -2.81
CA ARG A 100 -9.06 10.50 -2.85
C ARG A 100 -8.62 11.74 -3.62
N LEU A 101 -7.39 12.20 -3.40
CA LEU A 101 -6.79 13.30 -4.16
C LEU A 101 -6.70 12.95 -5.65
N LEU A 102 -6.19 11.77 -5.99
CA LEU A 102 -6.14 11.32 -7.38
C LEU A 102 -7.54 11.20 -8.00
N HIS A 103 -8.54 10.80 -7.22
CA HIS A 103 -9.93 10.72 -7.71
C HIS A 103 -10.51 12.09 -8.07
N GLY A 104 -10.10 13.16 -7.38
CA GLY A 104 -10.48 14.52 -7.75
C GLY A 104 -9.89 14.99 -9.09
N GLU A 105 -8.73 14.45 -9.48
CA GLU A 105 -7.99 14.84 -10.69
C GLU A 105 -8.29 13.92 -11.89
N ASP A 106 -8.22 12.61 -11.70
CA ASP A 106 -8.54 11.59 -12.70
C ASP A 106 -9.23 10.40 -12.02
N GLN A 107 -10.56 10.48 -11.96
CA GLN A 107 -11.42 9.45 -11.37
C GLN A 107 -11.18 8.06 -11.96
N VAL A 108 -10.98 7.95 -13.28
CA VAL A 108 -10.78 6.66 -13.96
C VAL A 108 -9.44 6.06 -13.52
N THR A 109 -8.37 6.85 -13.52
CA THR A 109 -7.05 6.38 -13.09
C THR A 109 -7.05 6.01 -11.60
N ALA A 110 -7.73 6.78 -10.74
CA ALA A 110 -7.89 6.46 -9.32
C ALA A 110 -8.61 5.12 -9.10
N GLN A 111 -9.68 4.87 -9.86
CA GLN A 111 -10.40 3.60 -9.81
C GLN A 111 -9.51 2.43 -10.28
N MET A 112 -8.75 2.60 -11.37
CA MET A 112 -7.84 1.58 -11.88
C MET A 112 -6.75 1.22 -10.87
N ILE A 113 -6.12 2.22 -10.25
CA ILE A 113 -5.08 2.02 -9.23
C ILE A 113 -5.65 1.35 -7.99
N SER A 114 -6.85 1.75 -7.53
CA SER A 114 -7.52 1.14 -6.38
C SER A 114 -7.82 -0.35 -6.61
N HIS A 115 -8.38 -0.70 -7.77
CA HIS A 115 -8.67 -2.09 -8.13
C HIS A 115 -7.42 -2.95 -8.26
N TRP A 116 -6.34 -2.35 -8.79
CA TRP A 116 -5.05 -2.98 -8.90
C TRP A 116 -4.43 -3.26 -7.53
N ALA A 117 -4.32 -2.25 -6.67
CA ALA A 117 -3.73 -2.37 -5.35
C ALA A 117 -4.49 -3.41 -4.50
N LEU A 118 -5.83 -3.40 -4.55
CA LEU A 118 -6.67 -4.42 -3.91
C LEU A 118 -6.43 -5.84 -4.47
N ASN A 119 -6.29 -6.00 -5.79
CA ASN A 119 -6.01 -7.31 -6.37
C ASN A 119 -4.64 -7.84 -5.98
N VAL A 120 -3.62 -6.99 -6.02
CA VAL A 120 -2.24 -7.36 -5.68
C VAL A 120 -2.13 -7.68 -4.19
N ALA A 121 -2.79 -6.91 -3.31
CA ALA A 121 -2.86 -7.21 -1.88
C ALA A 121 -3.46 -8.61 -1.61
N ARG A 122 -4.40 -9.04 -2.46
CA ARG A 122 -5.02 -10.37 -2.43
C ARG A 122 -4.28 -11.45 -3.23
N ARG A 123 -3.08 -11.14 -3.74
CA ARG A 123 -2.25 -12.03 -4.57
C ARG A 123 -2.97 -12.57 -5.81
N ARG A 124 -3.79 -11.73 -6.43
CA ARG A 124 -4.56 -12.09 -7.64
C ARG A 124 -3.90 -11.53 -8.90
N SER A 125 -4.16 -12.18 -10.04
CA SER A 125 -3.59 -11.81 -11.34
C SER A 125 -4.19 -10.51 -11.88
N VAL A 126 -3.32 -9.57 -12.24
CA VAL A 126 -3.67 -8.30 -12.89
C VAL A 126 -4.26 -8.52 -14.28
N LYS A 127 -3.83 -9.58 -14.99
CA LYS A 127 -4.38 -9.93 -16.32
C LYS A 127 -5.86 -10.28 -16.23
N ILE A 128 -6.24 -11.07 -15.23
CA ILE A 128 -7.65 -11.46 -14.98
C ILE A 128 -8.47 -10.23 -14.56
N LEU A 129 -7.89 -9.34 -13.74
CA LEU A 129 -8.53 -8.08 -13.39
C LEU A 129 -8.87 -7.25 -14.64
N CYS A 130 -7.90 -7.06 -15.54
CA CYS A 130 -8.10 -6.26 -16.75
C CYS A 130 -9.15 -6.90 -17.67
N GLN A 131 -9.12 -8.22 -17.84
CA GLN A 131 -10.15 -8.94 -18.60
C GLN A 131 -11.56 -8.73 -18.02
N ARG A 132 -11.70 -8.84 -16.70
CA ARG A 132 -13.00 -8.66 -16.03
C ARG A 132 -13.53 -7.23 -16.13
N GLN A 133 -12.65 -6.24 -16.11
CA GLN A 133 -13.02 -4.82 -16.21
C GLN A 133 -13.09 -4.31 -17.65
N GLY A 134 -12.79 -5.14 -18.66
CA GLY A 134 -12.75 -4.71 -20.06
C GLY A 134 -11.59 -3.75 -20.38
N TRP A 135 -10.53 -3.73 -19.58
CA TRP A 135 -9.38 -2.85 -19.80
C TRP A 135 -8.34 -3.50 -20.69
N ALA A 136 -7.84 -2.74 -21.66
CA ALA A 136 -6.64 -3.13 -22.40
C ALA A 136 -5.42 -3.10 -21.48
N LEU A 137 -4.70 -4.21 -21.40
CA LEU A 137 -3.55 -4.38 -20.50
C LEU A 137 -2.45 -3.31 -20.70
N PRO A 138 -2.06 -2.94 -21.94
CA PRO A 138 -1.08 -1.87 -22.15
C PRO A 138 -1.56 -0.51 -21.64
N THR A 139 -2.84 -0.17 -21.88
CA THR A 139 -3.46 1.08 -21.42
C THR A 139 -3.49 1.13 -19.89
N PHE A 140 -3.83 0.00 -19.25
CA PHE A 140 -3.82 -0.11 -17.80
C PHE A 140 -2.44 0.18 -17.21
N TYR A 141 -1.37 -0.44 -17.74
CA TYR A 141 -0.03 -0.20 -17.22
C TYR A 141 0.45 1.23 -17.42
N ARG A 142 0.12 1.86 -18.57
CA ARG A 142 0.42 3.27 -18.82
C ARG A 142 -0.27 4.17 -17.80
N LYS A 143 -1.59 4.03 -17.65
CA LYS A 143 -2.39 4.83 -16.71
C LYS A 143 -1.96 4.65 -15.26
N ARG A 144 -1.68 3.41 -14.84
CA ARG A 144 -1.14 3.12 -13.50
C ARG A 144 0.19 3.83 -13.28
N THR A 145 1.12 3.72 -14.22
CA THR A 145 2.46 4.33 -14.10
C THR A 145 2.36 5.85 -14.02
N SER A 146 1.55 6.47 -14.88
CA SER A 146 1.31 7.91 -14.87
C SER A 146 0.64 8.37 -13.57
N GLY A 147 -0.37 7.66 -13.06
CA GLY A 147 -1.04 8.02 -11.81
C GLY A 147 -0.15 7.87 -10.58
N LEU A 148 0.69 6.83 -10.52
CA LEU A 148 1.67 6.68 -9.44
C LEU A 148 2.77 7.75 -9.51
N ALA A 149 3.19 8.14 -10.72
CA ALA A 149 4.14 9.24 -10.91
C ALA A 149 3.55 10.59 -10.47
N TYR A 150 2.28 10.84 -10.81
CA TYR A 150 1.56 12.01 -10.34
C TYR A 150 1.52 12.07 -8.80
N LEU A 151 1.12 10.97 -8.16
CA LEU A 151 1.08 10.89 -6.69
C LEU A 151 2.47 11.10 -6.06
N ALA A 152 3.50 10.45 -6.59
CA ALA A 152 4.87 10.63 -6.10
C ALA A 152 5.30 12.11 -6.18
N ASN A 153 5.06 12.77 -7.32
CA ASN A 153 5.37 14.19 -7.50
C ASN A 153 4.58 15.07 -6.53
N TYR A 154 3.28 14.79 -6.34
CA TYR A 154 2.44 15.51 -5.39
C TYR A 154 2.96 15.38 -3.95
N LEU A 155 3.29 14.15 -3.52
CA LEU A 155 3.80 13.90 -2.17
C LEU A 155 5.15 14.57 -1.93
N ASN A 156 6.02 14.59 -2.93
CA ASN A 156 7.29 15.29 -2.88
C ASN A 156 7.10 16.81 -2.81
N ALA A 157 6.18 17.37 -3.59
CA ALA A 157 5.87 18.80 -3.57
C ALA A 157 5.29 19.27 -2.22
N LYS A 158 4.58 18.39 -1.52
CA LYS A 158 4.04 18.62 -0.18
C LYS A 158 4.99 18.23 0.96
N ALA A 159 6.18 17.73 0.63
CA ALA A 159 7.18 17.27 1.60
C ALA A 159 6.64 16.24 2.61
N TYR A 160 5.81 15.29 2.16
CA TYR A 160 5.33 14.23 3.03
C TYR A 160 6.49 13.34 3.53
N PRO A 161 6.55 13.01 4.83
CA PRO A 161 7.58 12.12 5.36
C PRO A 161 7.43 10.70 4.81
N LEU A 162 8.55 10.06 4.46
CA LEU A 162 8.59 8.64 4.10
C LEU A 162 8.34 7.75 5.33
N PHE A 163 7.65 6.61 5.13
CA PHE A 163 7.38 5.64 6.17
C PHE A 163 7.37 4.17 5.69
#